data_AF-A0A9D5IJY0-F1
#
_entry.id   AF-A0A9D5IJY0-F1
#
_cell.length_a   1.000
_cell.length_b   1.000
_cell.length_c   1.000
_cell.angle_alpha   90.00
_cell.angle_beta   90.00
_cell.angle_gamma   90.00
#
_symmetry.space_group_name_H-M   'P 1'
#
loop_
_entity.id
_entity.type
_entity.pdbx_description
1 polymer ?
#
loop_
_entity_poly.entity_id
_entity_poly.type
_entity_poly.pdbx_seq_one_letter_code
_entity_poly.pdbx_strand_id
1 'polypeptide(L)'
;MKASKLSEPIPAHVATAAEFREALLAIRPNLTDNMLALLRFQYRATERTATPTDLAKSLGYSTDHPARRQYEELGRLIAAVLNFTPPRRADGVYSYWCTLSTGDSELNGGDQRFVMRPELATAVAELRWGGHA
;
A
#
# COMPACT_ATOMS: atom_id res chain seq x y z
N MET A 1 9.22 18.35 9.25
CA MET A 1 9.94 17.05 9.19
C MET A 1 10.44 16.87 7.77
N LYS A 2 11.74 16.62 7.55
CA LYS A 2 12.33 16.50 6.21
C LYS A 2 11.77 15.26 5.50
N ALA A 3 11.30 15.45 4.27
CA ALA A 3 10.87 14.41 3.34
C ALA A 3 11.87 13.25 3.37
N SER A 4 11.41 12.07 3.77
CA SER A 4 12.27 10.89 3.77
C SER A 4 12.37 10.37 2.35
N LYS A 5 13.36 10.90 1.63
CA LYS A 5 13.73 10.40 0.31
C LYS A 5 14.08 8.92 0.44
N LEU A 6 13.43 8.09 -0.39
CA LEU A 6 13.85 6.71 -0.61
C LEU A 6 15.31 6.73 -1.07
N SER A 7 16.13 5.85 -0.50
CA SER A 7 17.53 5.68 -0.93
C SER A 7 17.66 4.77 -2.14
N GLU A 8 16.60 4.01 -2.43
CA GLU A 8 16.54 3.03 -3.51
C GLU A 8 15.31 3.31 -4.39
N PRO A 9 15.40 3.04 -5.71
CA PRO A 9 14.27 3.23 -6.62
C PRO A 9 13.11 2.31 -6.23
N ILE A 10 11.88 2.78 -6.44
CA ILE A 10 10.69 1.96 -6.24
C ILE A 10 10.70 0.85 -7.30
N PRO A 11 10.60 -0.42 -6.91
CA PRO A 11 10.64 -1.51 -7.87
C PRO A 11 9.45 -1.44 -8.81
N ALA A 12 9.69 -1.55 -10.11
CA ALA A 12 8.63 -1.57 -11.12
C ALA A 12 7.69 -2.76 -10.92
N HIS A 13 8.25 -3.92 -10.57
CA HIS A 13 7.52 -5.15 -10.30
C HIS A 13 7.90 -5.73 -8.94
N VAL A 14 6.91 -6.23 -8.21
CA VAL A 14 7.09 -6.85 -6.89
C VAL A 14 6.72 -8.32 -6.94
N ALA A 15 5.53 -8.63 -7.47
CA ALA A 15 5.01 -9.98 -7.63
C ALA A 15 3.89 -9.99 -8.67
N THR A 16 3.52 -11.18 -9.14
CA THR A 16 2.39 -11.36 -10.05
C THR A 16 1.05 -11.25 -9.31
N ALA A 17 -0.06 -11.10 -10.05
CA ALA A 17 -1.40 -11.05 -9.45
C ALA A 17 -1.75 -12.33 -8.68
N ALA A 18 -1.31 -13.49 -9.17
CA ALA A 18 -1.51 -14.78 -8.49
C ALA A 18 -0.78 -14.82 -7.15
N GLU A 19 0.48 -14.40 -7.11
CA GLU A 19 1.26 -14.34 -5.87
C GLU A 19 0.68 -13.32 -4.89
N PHE A 20 0.24 -12.15 -5.36
CA PHE A 20 -0.46 -11.18 -4.51
C PHE A 20 -1.76 -11.77 -3.93
N ARG A 21 -2.51 -12.52 -4.73
CA ARG A 21 -3.73 -13.19 -4.29
C ARG A 21 -3.42 -14.22 -3.20
N GLU A 22 -2.41 -15.06 -3.40
CA GLU A 22 -1.98 -16.04 -2.39
C GLU A 22 -1.49 -15.37 -1.11
N ALA A 23 -0.71 -14.29 -1.25
CA ALA A 23 -0.26 -13.50 -0.12
C ALA A 23 -1.43 -12.89 0.66
N LEU A 24 -2.40 -12.27 -0.03
CA LEU A 24 -3.61 -11.71 0.59
C LEU A 24 -4.42 -12.78 1.33
N LEU A 25 -4.55 -13.98 0.75
CA LEU A 25 -5.22 -15.11 1.39
C LEU A 25 -4.46 -15.60 2.63
N ALA A 26 -3.13 -15.67 2.55
CA ALA A 26 -2.27 -16.12 3.65
C ALA A 26 -2.28 -15.14 4.83
N ILE A 27 -2.33 -13.83 4.55
CA ILE A 27 -2.38 -12.80 5.61
C ILE A 27 -3.79 -12.51 6.09
N ARG A 28 -4.85 -13.09 5.49
CA ARG A 28 -6.25 -12.92 5.87
C ARG A 28 -6.52 -13.02 7.39
N PRO A 29 -5.97 -14.00 8.15
CA PRO A 29 -6.17 -14.05 9.61
C PRO A 29 -5.50 -12.89 10.37
N ASN A 30 -4.52 -12.22 9.78
CA ASN A 30 -3.80 -11.08 10.35
C ASN A 30 -4.33 -9.72 9.85
N LEU A 31 -5.27 -9.71 8.90
CA LEU A 31 -5.87 -8.49 8.39
C LEU A 31 -6.87 -7.91 9.38
N THR A 32 -6.72 -6.61 9.65
CA THR A 32 -7.72 -5.84 10.38
C THR A 32 -8.76 -5.25 9.42
N ASP A 33 -9.95 -4.95 9.92
CA ASP A 33 -11.01 -4.31 9.13
C ASP A 33 -10.55 -2.98 8.53
N ASN A 34 -9.80 -2.19 9.30
CA ASN A 34 -9.20 -0.94 8.84
C ASN A 34 -8.21 -1.13 7.69
N MET A 35 -7.33 -2.15 7.75
CA MET A 35 -6.39 -2.45 6.66
C MET A 35 -7.15 -2.81 5.37
N LEU A 36 -8.20 -3.62 5.51
CA LEU A 36 -9.05 -3.97 4.38
C LEU A 36 -9.81 -2.75 3.84
N ALA A 37 -10.29 -1.86 4.71
CA ALA A 37 -10.96 -0.63 4.33
C ALA A 37 -10.03 0.31 3.55
N LEU A 38 -8.76 0.46 3.97
CA LEU A 38 -7.74 1.22 3.25
C LEU A 38 -7.49 0.65 1.84
N LEU A 39 -7.31 -0.67 1.75
CA LEU A 39 -7.11 -1.36 0.48
C LEU A 39 -8.29 -1.17 -0.47
N ARG A 40 -9.52 -1.27 0.06
CA ARG A 40 -10.77 -1.06 -0.68
C ARG A 40 -10.95 0.38 -1.13
N PHE A 41 -10.65 1.33 -0.26
CA PHE A 41 -10.72 2.75 -0.57
C PHE A 41 -9.79 3.08 -1.73
N GLN A 42 -8.53 2.65 -1.66
CA GLN A 42 -7.57 2.88 -2.72
C GLN A 42 -7.97 2.19 -4.03
N TYR A 43 -8.43 0.93 -3.97
CA TYR A 43 -8.91 0.20 -5.14
C TYR A 43 -10.06 0.91 -5.88
N ARG A 44 -10.93 1.61 -5.12
CA ARG A 44 -12.07 2.36 -5.65
C ARG A 44 -11.75 3.80 -6.04
N ALA A 45 -10.59 4.31 -5.63
CA ALA A 45 -10.18 5.66 -5.96
C ALA A 45 -9.95 5.81 -7.47
N THR A 46 -10.09 7.03 -7.97
CA THR A 46 -9.78 7.37 -9.37
C THR A 46 -8.33 7.01 -9.67
N GLU A 47 -8.11 6.30 -10.78
CA GLU A 47 -6.79 5.75 -11.15
C GLU A 47 -6.15 4.85 -10.07
N ARG A 48 -6.96 4.33 -9.13
CA ARG A 48 -6.52 3.60 -7.94
C ARG A 48 -5.45 4.34 -7.15
N THR A 49 -5.54 5.66 -7.14
CA THR A 49 -4.57 6.57 -6.52
C THR A 49 -5.17 7.19 -5.27
N ALA A 50 -4.45 7.12 -4.15
CA ALA A 50 -4.86 7.75 -2.89
C ALA A 50 -3.67 8.44 -2.22
N THR A 51 -3.93 9.52 -1.48
CA THR A 51 -2.92 10.13 -0.60
C THR A 51 -3.03 9.56 0.82
N PRO A 52 -1.98 9.65 1.67
CA PRO A 52 -2.06 9.34 3.10
C PRO A 52 -3.24 10.05 3.78
N THR A 53 -3.51 11.28 3.35
CA THR A 53 -4.60 12.12 3.86
C THR A 53 -5.97 11.57 3.46
N ASP A 54 -6.14 11.15 2.20
CA ASP A 54 -7.38 10.50 1.74
C ASP A 54 -7.64 9.18 2.47
N LEU A 55 -6.59 8.38 2.64
CA LEU A 55 -6.64 7.14 3.40
C LEU A 55 -7.07 7.38 4.85
N ALA A 56 -6.52 8.40 5.52
CA ALA A 56 -6.91 8.76 6.87
C ALA A 56 -8.34 9.28 6.96
N LYS A 57 -8.76 10.14 6.04
CA LYS A 57 -10.14 10.62 5.95
C LYS A 57 -11.12 9.47 5.74
N SER A 58 -10.76 8.45 4.96
CA SER A 58 -11.60 7.28 4.73
C SER A 58 -11.94 6.50 6.01
N LEU A 59 -11.07 6.59 7.03
CA LEU A 59 -11.23 5.95 8.34
C LEU A 59 -11.61 6.94 9.46
N GLY A 60 -11.85 8.21 9.13
CA GLY A 60 -12.21 9.24 10.12
C GLY A 60 -11.05 9.69 11.02
N TYR A 61 -9.79 9.44 10.64
CA TYR A 61 -8.65 9.91 11.42
C TYR A 61 -8.38 11.41 11.20
N SER A 62 -8.05 12.11 12.27
CA SER A 62 -7.66 13.53 12.23
C SER A 62 -6.26 13.77 11.66
N THR A 63 -5.43 12.72 11.59
CA THR A 63 -4.04 12.78 11.08
C THR A 63 -3.76 11.60 10.17
N ASP A 64 -2.80 11.74 9.26
CA ASP A 64 -2.43 10.70 8.29
C ASP A 64 -1.56 9.58 8.88
N HIS A 65 -0.87 9.85 9.98
CA HIS A 65 0.02 8.92 10.68
C HIS A 65 -0.60 7.53 10.98
N PRO A 66 -1.80 7.41 11.60
CA PRO A 66 -2.40 6.11 11.89
C PRO A 66 -2.79 5.32 10.62
N ALA A 67 -3.25 6.00 9.58
CA ALA A 67 -3.56 5.35 8.31
C ALA A 67 -2.29 4.86 7.61
N ARG A 68 -1.25 5.71 7.57
CA ARG A 68 0.06 5.38 7.00
C ARG A 68 0.68 4.17 7.69
N ARG A 69 0.64 4.11 9.03
CA ARG A 69 1.13 2.96 9.79
C ARG A 69 0.42 1.66 9.40
N GLN A 70 -0.92 1.69 9.32
CA GLN A 70 -1.70 0.51 8.94
C GLN A 70 -1.43 0.09 7.49
N TYR A 71 -1.22 1.06 6.61
CA TYR A 71 -0.86 0.82 5.21
C TYR A 71 0.55 0.22 5.08
N GLU A 72 1.52 0.70 5.85
CA GLU A 72 2.87 0.13 5.90
C GLU A 72 2.87 -1.29 6.48
N GLU A 73 2.10 -1.54 7.55
CA GLU A 73 1.94 -2.88 8.13
C GLU A 73 1.30 -3.86 7.14
N LEU A 74 0.26 -3.43 6.42
CA LEU A 74 -0.33 -4.24 5.34
C LEU A 74 0.73 -4.63 4.30
N GLY A 75 1.54 -3.67 3.85
CA GLY A 75 2.64 -3.92 2.93
C GLY A 75 3.67 -4.90 3.49
N ARG A 76 3.97 -4.81 4.79
CA ARG A 76 4.91 -5.69 5.48
C ARG A 76 4.42 -7.13 5.55
N LEU A 77 3.16 -7.34 5.87
CA LEU A 77 2.57 -8.68 5.91
C LEU A 77 2.63 -9.36 4.54
N ILE A 78 2.26 -8.65 3.47
CA ILE A 78 2.34 -9.18 2.10
C ILE A 78 3.80 -9.41 1.70
N ALA A 79 4.70 -8.46 1.97
CA ALA A 79 6.12 -8.59 1.65
C ALA A 79 6.76 -9.80 2.34
N ALA A 80 6.37 -10.10 3.59
CA ALA A 80 6.84 -11.27 4.32
C ALA A 80 6.42 -12.58 3.63
N VAL A 81 5.18 -12.67 3.13
CA VAL A 81 4.71 -13.87 2.40
C VAL A 81 5.38 -14.00 1.03
N LEU A 82 5.56 -12.88 0.34
CA LEU A 82 6.22 -12.83 -0.97
C LEU A 82 7.75 -12.96 -0.89
N ASN A 83 8.31 -13.04 0.33
CA ASN A 83 9.75 -12.97 0.58
C ASN A 83 10.42 -11.76 -0.14
N PHE A 84 9.67 -10.66 -0.25
CA PHE A 84 10.07 -9.45 -0.95
C PHE A 84 10.70 -8.47 0.05
N THR A 85 11.87 -7.93 -0.31
CA THR A 85 12.54 -6.91 0.48
C THR A 85 12.29 -5.53 -0.14
N PRO A 86 11.53 -4.63 0.53
CA PRO A 86 11.28 -3.30 0.00
C PRO A 86 12.54 -2.42 0.04
N PRO A 87 12.56 -1.31 -0.71
CA PRO A 87 13.63 -0.31 -0.63
C PRO A 87 13.70 0.33 0.76
N ARG A 88 14.90 0.74 1.18
CA ARG A 88 15.13 1.50 2.40
C ARG A 88 15.04 3.00 2.15
N ARG A 89 14.66 3.71 3.19
CA ARG A 89 14.73 5.18 3.29
C ARG A 89 16.16 5.58 3.67
N ALA A 90 16.45 6.87 3.53
CA ALA A 90 17.72 7.45 4.00
C ALA A 90 18.03 7.18 5.49
N ASP A 91 17.01 6.92 6.30
CA ASP A 91 17.14 6.57 7.72
C ASP A 91 17.38 5.07 7.98
N GLY A 92 17.53 4.25 6.93
CA GLY A 92 17.71 2.80 7.01
C GLY A 92 16.43 1.99 7.21
N VAL A 93 15.29 2.65 7.42
CA VAL A 93 13.98 2.01 7.59
C VAL A 93 13.40 1.54 6.25
N TYR A 94 12.89 0.32 6.23
CA TYR A 94 12.21 -0.29 5.07
C TYR A 94 10.87 0.36 4.76
N SER A 95 10.64 0.73 3.50
CA SER A 95 9.37 1.30 3.01
C SER A 95 8.42 0.23 2.49
N TYR A 96 7.74 -0.46 3.41
CA TYR A 96 6.83 -1.55 3.06
C TYR A 96 5.60 -1.12 2.25
N TRP A 97 5.22 0.16 2.28
CA TRP A 97 4.14 0.68 1.42
C TRP A 97 4.44 0.49 -0.09
N CYS A 98 5.72 0.43 -0.49
CA CYS A 98 6.12 0.18 -1.88
C CYS A 98 5.72 -1.22 -2.39
N THR A 99 5.42 -2.16 -1.48
CA THR A 99 4.87 -3.47 -1.83
C THR A 99 3.45 -3.34 -2.39
N LEU A 100 2.69 -2.36 -1.92
CA LEU A 100 1.29 -2.16 -2.31
C LEU A 100 1.11 -1.20 -3.48
N SER A 101 1.94 -0.16 -3.51
CA SER A 101 1.79 0.96 -4.43
C SER A 101 3.09 1.37 -5.08
N THR A 102 2.97 1.86 -6.31
CA THR A 102 3.95 2.71 -6.95
C THR A 102 3.55 4.16 -6.70
N GLY A 103 4.50 5.07 -6.53
CA GLY A 103 4.13 6.42 -6.11
C GLY A 103 5.31 7.34 -6.05
N ASP A 104 5.11 8.58 -6.48
CA ASP A 104 6.17 9.56 -6.46
C ASP A 104 6.37 10.08 -5.03
N SER A 105 7.54 9.83 -4.46
CA SER A 105 7.92 10.39 -3.17
C SER A 105 8.27 11.87 -3.39
N GLU A 106 7.26 12.73 -3.26
CA GLU A 106 7.41 14.19 -3.17
C GLU A 106 8.27 14.85 -4.29
N LEU A 107 8.21 14.41 -5.55
CA LEU A 107 9.06 15.04 -6.58
C LEU A 107 8.84 16.55 -6.77
N ASN A 108 7.72 17.13 -6.29
CA ASN A 108 7.47 18.59 -6.38
C ASN A 108 6.59 19.13 -5.23
N GLY A 109 6.86 18.76 -3.97
CA GLY A 109 6.20 19.39 -2.81
C GLY A 109 4.67 19.17 -2.68
N GLY A 110 4.12 18.22 -3.44
CA GLY A 110 2.75 17.74 -3.28
C GLY A 110 2.69 16.52 -2.36
N ASP A 111 1.50 16.23 -1.82
CA ASP A 111 1.23 15.03 -1.02
C ASP A 111 1.73 13.76 -1.73
N GLN A 112 2.37 12.87 -0.96
CA GLN A 112 2.78 11.56 -1.42
C GLN A 112 1.58 10.82 -2.01
N ARG A 113 1.65 10.40 -3.28
CA ARG A 113 0.59 9.68 -3.95
C ARG A 113 0.89 8.19 -3.97
N PHE A 114 -0.06 7.38 -3.51
CA PHE A 114 -0.02 5.93 -3.60
C PHE A 114 -0.88 5.46 -4.76
N VAL A 115 -0.25 5.08 -5.86
CA VAL A 115 -0.90 4.44 -7.01
C VAL A 115 -0.86 2.94 -6.79
N MET A 116 -2.03 2.30 -6.66
CA MET A 116 -2.10 0.87 -6.42
C MET A 116 -1.46 0.09 -7.57
N ARG A 117 -0.64 -0.92 -7.25
CA ARG A 117 -0.04 -1.79 -8.26
C ARG A 117 -1.14 -2.51 -9.06
N PRO A 118 -1.06 -2.58 -10.39
CA PRO A 118 -2.09 -3.24 -11.20
C PRO A 118 -2.19 -4.74 -10.91
N GLU A 119 -1.07 -5.39 -10.58
CA GLU A 119 -1.05 -6.80 -10.14
C GLU A 119 -1.83 -7.00 -8.84
N LEU A 120 -1.65 -6.10 -7.86
CA LEU A 120 -2.41 -6.11 -6.61
C LEU A 120 -3.89 -5.81 -6.84
N ALA A 121 -4.21 -4.85 -7.72
CA ALA A 121 -5.59 -4.51 -8.06
C ALA A 121 -6.33 -5.71 -8.69
N THR A 122 -5.65 -6.45 -9.56
CA THR A 122 -6.18 -7.69 -10.13
C THR A 122 -6.48 -8.72 -9.05
N ALA A 123 -5.53 -8.95 -8.13
CA ALA A 123 -5.72 -9.88 -7.01
C ALA A 123 -6.92 -9.50 -6.12
N VAL A 124 -7.06 -8.22 -5.79
CA VAL A 124 -8.19 -7.69 -5.00
C VAL A 124 -9.52 -7.84 -5.73
N ALA A 125 -9.53 -7.71 -7.06
CA ALA A 125 -10.71 -7.95 -7.89
C ALA A 125 -11.10 -9.43 -7.91
N GLU A 126 -10.14 -10.34 -8.11
CA GLU A 126 -10.37 -11.80 -8.10
C GLU A 126 -10.90 -12.30 -6.76
N LEU A 127 -10.38 -11.76 -5.66
CA LEU A 127 -10.84 -12.08 -4.31
C LEU A 127 -12.22 -11.48 -3.99
N ARG A 128 -12.78 -10.65 -4.88
CA ARG A 128 -13.99 -9.83 -4.66
C ARG A 128 -13.87 -8.87 -3.47
N TRP A 129 -12.65 -8.59 -3.03
CA TRP A 129 -12.38 -7.69 -1.91
C TRP A 129 -12.58 -6.22 -2.30
N GLY A 130 -12.44 -5.87 -3.58
CA GLY A 130 -12.75 -4.54 -4.11
C GLY A 130 -14.22 -4.11 -3.97
N GLY A 131 -15.10 -5.06 -3.63
CA GLY A 131 -16.51 -4.86 -3.36
C GLY A 131 -17.32 -4.57 -4.62
N HIS A 132 -17.75 -5.63 -5.29
CA HIS A 132 -19.01 -5.69 -6.01
C HIS A 132 -19.80 -6.82 -5.34
N ALA A 133 -20.80 -6.43 -4.55
CA ALA A 133 -21.93 -7.30 -4.25
C ALA A 133 -22.79 -7.29 -5.51
#